data_AF-H0ACM1-F1
#
_entry.id   AF-H0ACM1-F1
#
_cell.length_a   1.000
_cell.length_b   1.000
_cell.length_c   1.000
_cell.angle_alpha   90.00
_cell.angle_beta   90.00
_cell.angle_gamma   90.00
#
_symmetry.space_group_name_H-M   'P 1'
#
loop_
_entity.id
_entity.type
_entity.pdbx_description
1 polymer ?
#
loop_
_entity_poly.entity_id
_entity_poly.type
_entity_poly.pdbx_seq_one_letter_code
_entity_poly.pdbx_strand_id
1 'polypeptide(L)'
;MTVLGDRNRVIGLGVGESEDTRASIEDANREAKLNLIKVPKGNGSWEDTGEDNSSIPFAVEGKSGSVTVELQPAPRGTGLACSDEVK
;
A
#
# COMPACT_ATOMS: atom_id res chain seq x y z
N MET A 1 11.11 -10.14 -0.76
CA MET A 1 10.29 -8.91 -0.93
C MET A 1 10.05 -8.32 0.44
N THR A 2 10.28 -7.03 0.59
CA THR A 2 10.06 -6.30 1.84
C THR A 2 9.18 -5.09 1.55
N VAL A 3 8.17 -4.88 2.40
CA VAL A 3 7.31 -3.70 2.38
C VAL A 3 7.66 -2.84 3.59
N LEU A 4 7.93 -1.57 3.36
CA LEU A 4 8.13 -0.55 4.39
C LEU A 4 6.93 0.39 4.41
N GLY A 5 6.50 0.82 5.59
CA GLY A 5 5.46 1.83 5.69
C GLY A 5 5.44 2.49 7.06
N ASP A 6 5.21 3.81 7.09
CA ASP A 6 5.15 4.59 8.34
C ASP A 6 3.74 4.68 8.92
N ARG A 7 2.79 3.91 8.37
CA ARG A 7 1.34 3.99 8.61
C ARG A 7 0.70 5.34 8.29
N ASN A 8 1.49 6.30 7.80
CA ASN A 8 1.08 7.69 7.61
C ASN A 8 1.43 8.20 6.21
N ARG A 9 0.87 7.49 5.21
CA ARG A 9 0.88 7.83 3.78
C ARG A 9 2.19 7.57 3.04
N VAL A 10 3.22 7.02 3.68
CA VAL A 10 4.43 6.62 2.96
C VAL A 10 4.52 5.10 2.98
N ILE A 11 4.67 4.50 1.80
CA ILE A 11 4.95 3.08 1.62
C ILE A 11 6.13 2.90 0.68
N GLY A 12 6.87 1.82 0.80
CA GLY A 12 7.94 1.45 -0.12
C GLY A 12 8.02 -0.06 -0.30
N LEU A 13 8.37 -0.49 -1.52
CA LEU A 13 8.51 -1.88 -1.89
C LEU A 13 9.93 -2.14 -2.41
N GLY A 14 10.54 -3.22 -1.97
CA GLY A 14 11.86 -3.65 -2.45
C GLY A 14 11.97 -5.16 -2.58
N VAL A 15 12.75 -5.60 -3.55
CA VAL A 15 13.06 -7.01 -3.78
C VAL A 15 14.58 -7.15 -3.76
N GLY A 16 15.10 -7.78 -2.71
CA GLY A 16 16.52 -8.13 -2.61
C GLY A 16 16.74 -9.59 -2.99
N GLU A 17 17.84 -9.85 -3.68
CA GLU A 17 18.33 -11.19 -4.01
C GLU A 17 19.81 -11.29 -3.62
N SER A 18 20.16 -12.31 -2.84
CA SER A 18 21.53 -12.62 -2.42
C SER A 18 21.62 -14.09 -2.01
N GLU A 19 22.84 -14.64 -1.96
CA GLU A 19 23.09 -16.01 -1.52
C GLU A 19 22.77 -16.22 -0.02
N ASP A 20 22.98 -15.18 0.79
CA ASP A 20 22.68 -15.18 2.23
C ASP A 20 21.34 -14.51 2.54
N THR A 21 20.49 -15.17 3.32
CA THR A 21 19.16 -14.65 3.67
C THR A 21 19.21 -13.31 4.40
N ARG A 22 20.22 -13.09 5.25
CA ARG A 22 20.38 -11.81 5.96
C ARG A 22 20.75 -10.68 5.01
N ALA A 23 21.67 -10.93 4.08
CA ALA A 23 22.07 -9.96 3.06
C ALA A 23 20.88 -9.60 2.16
N SER A 24 20.09 -10.60 1.73
CA SER A 24 18.88 -10.39 0.94
C SER A 24 17.85 -9.49 1.63
N ILE A 25 17.69 -9.61 2.96
CA ILE A 25 16.77 -8.77 3.74
C ILE A 25 17.29 -7.33 3.83
N GLU A 26 18.59 -7.13 4.02
CA GLU A 26 19.20 -5.80 4.07
C GLU A 26 19.12 -5.10 2.72
N ASP A 27 19.38 -5.81 1.63
CA ASP A 27 19.23 -5.28 0.27
C ASP A 27 17.79 -4.97 -0.08
N ALA A 28 16.83 -5.85 0.27
CA ALA A 28 15.41 -5.57 0.08
C ALA A 28 14.97 -4.33 0.88
N ASN A 29 15.48 -4.15 2.11
CA ASN A 29 15.22 -2.95 2.92
C ASN A 29 15.82 -1.68 2.32
N ARG A 30 17.04 -1.77 1.78
CA ARG A 30 17.71 -0.65 1.11
C ARG A 30 16.93 -0.22 -0.12
N GLU A 31 16.52 -1.16 -0.94
CA GLU A 31 15.73 -0.89 -2.14
C GLU A 31 14.33 -0.34 -1.80
N ALA A 32 13.66 -0.90 -0.78
CA ALA A 32 12.37 -0.41 -0.33
C ALA A 32 12.43 1.05 0.18
N LYS A 33 13.55 1.47 0.76
CA LYS A 33 13.79 2.87 1.17
C LYS A 33 14.04 3.81 -0.01
N LEU A 34 14.58 3.31 -1.12
CA LEU A 34 14.77 4.10 -2.34
C LEU A 34 13.43 4.28 -3.08
N ASN A 35 12.58 3.25 -3.08
CA ASN A 35 11.29 3.23 -3.75
C ASN A 35 10.13 3.69 -2.84
N LEU A 36 10.32 4.78 -2.10
CA LEU A 36 9.26 5.34 -1.26
C LEU A 36 8.24 6.12 -2.11
N ILE A 37 6.97 5.78 -1.93
CA ILE A 37 5.83 6.39 -2.61
C ILE A 37 4.94 7.04 -1.55
N LYS A 38 4.52 8.27 -1.83
CA LYS A 38 3.54 8.99 -1.01
C LYS A 38 2.14 8.70 -1.55
N VAL A 39 1.31 8.11 -0.71
CA VAL A 39 -0.07 7.73 -1.03
C VAL A 39 -1.05 8.83 -0.61
N PRO A 40 -1.89 9.35 -1.51
CA PRO A 40 -2.95 10.26 -1.13
C PRO A 40 -4.02 9.50 -0.32
N LYS A 41 -4.31 9.97 0.89
CA LYS A 41 -5.47 9.55 1.69
C LYS A 41 -6.48 10.67 1.69
N GLY A 42 -7.75 10.31 1.66
CA GLY A 42 -8.88 11.23 1.56
C GLY A 42 -10.17 10.58 2.02
N ASN A 43 -11.27 11.20 1.66
CA ASN A 43 -12.59 10.61 1.79
C ASN A 43 -13.28 10.74 0.43
N GLY A 44 -13.50 9.60 -0.23
CA GLY A 44 -14.11 9.52 -1.56
C GLY A 44 -15.43 8.77 -1.56
N SER A 45 -15.91 8.31 -0.40
CA SER A 45 -17.19 7.60 -0.32
C SER A 45 -18.33 8.61 -0.35
N TRP A 46 -19.34 8.37 -1.18
CA TRP A 46 -20.55 9.19 -1.21
C TRP A 46 -21.27 9.22 0.15
N GLU A 47 -21.12 8.15 0.95
CA GLU A 47 -21.82 7.97 2.22
C GLU A 47 -21.11 8.61 3.41
N ASP A 48 -19.89 9.11 3.24
CA ASP A 48 -19.06 9.57 4.35
C ASP A 48 -18.63 11.04 4.14
N THR A 49 -19.18 11.94 4.96
CA THR A 49 -18.87 13.38 4.95
C THR A 49 -17.85 13.77 6.02
N GLY A 50 -17.21 12.80 6.70
CA GLY A 50 -16.24 13.06 7.75
C GLY A 50 -14.94 13.73 7.26
N GLU A 51 -14.37 14.61 8.09
CA GLU A 51 -13.06 15.28 7.86
C GLU A 51 -11.84 14.36 8.00
N ASP A 52 -12.06 13.12 8.44
CA ASP A 52 -11.00 12.15 8.68
C ASP A 52 -10.58 11.44 7.38
N ASN A 53 -9.29 11.55 7.02
CA ASN A 53 -8.66 10.92 5.85
C ASN A 53 -8.48 9.39 6.02
N SER A 54 -9.58 8.70 6.28
CA SER A 54 -9.60 7.27 6.62
C SER A 54 -9.53 6.37 5.39
N SER A 55 -9.88 6.88 4.19
CA SER A 55 -10.05 6.12 2.95
C SER A 55 -9.23 6.72 1.79
N ILE A 56 -9.55 6.32 0.56
CA ILE A 56 -8.96 6.83 -0.68
C ILE A 56 -9.91 7.86 -1.30
N PRO A 57 -9.42 8.96 -1.91
CA PRO A 57 -10.28 10.00 -2.48
C PRO A 57 -11.02 9.61 -3.77
N PHE A 58 -10.49 8.66 -4.55
CA PHE A 58 -11.10 8.17 -5.79
C PHE A 58 -10.76 6.69 -5.98
N ALA A 59 -11.59 5.97 -6.75
CA ALA A 59 -11.29 4.59 -7.11
C ALA A 59 -10.02 4.53 -7.97
N VAL A 60 -9.09 3.63 -7.63
CA VAL A 60 -7.84 3.45 -8.36
C VAL A 60 -7.68 2.01 -8.82
N GLU A 61 -7.25 1.84 -10.05
CA GLU A 61 -6.88 0.54 -10.60
C GLU A 61 -5.36 0.45 -10.72
N GLY A 62 -4.79 -0.68 -10.29
CA GLY A 62 -3.40 -1.04 -10.48
C GLY A 62 -3.29 -2.38 -11.19
N LYS A 63 -2.41 -2.47 -12.19
CA LYS A 63 -2.16 -3.70 -12.93
C LYS A 63 -0.69 -4.09 -12.83
N SER A 64 -0.44 -5.37 -12.54
CA SER A 64 0.88 -5.98 -12.61
C SER A 64 0.78 -7.33 -13.30
N GLY A 65 1.32 -7.43 -14.52
CA GLY A 65 1.21 -8.62 -15.36
C GLY A 65 -0.26 -8.97 -15.68
N SER A 66 -0.69 -10.15 -15.23
CA SER A 66 -2.07 -10.66 -15.36
C SER A 66 -2.97 -10.32 -14.16
N VAL A 67 -2.43 -9.71 -13.11
CA VAL A 67 -3.19 -9.35 -11.90
C VAL A 67 -3.63 -7.89 -12.01
N THR A 68 -4.93 -7.66 -11.80
CA THR A 68 -5.53 -6.33 -11.69
C THR A 68 -6.12 -6.19 -10.29
N VAL A 69 -5.83 -5.08 -9.63
CA VAL A 69 -6.34 -4.73 -8.31
C VAL A 69 -7.07 -3.40 -8.43
N GLU A 70 -8.34 -3.38 -8.03
CA GLU A 70 -9.13 -2.16 -7.92
C GLU A 70 -9.35 -1.82 -6.45
N LEU A 71 -9.03 -0.59 -6.06
CA LEU A 71 -9.31 -0.06 -4.74
C LEU A 71 -10.45 0.93 -4.84
N GLN A 72 -11.58 0.60 -4.21
CA GLN A 72 -12.74 1.49 -4.11
C GLN A 72 -12.77 2.22 -2.78
N PRO A 73 -13.25 3.48 -2.75
CA PRO A 73 -13.44 4.20 -1.50
C PRO A 73 -14.53 3.53 -0.67
N ALA A 74 -14.19 3.14 0.56
CA ALA A 74 -15.13 2.57 1.51
C ALA A 74 -15.51 3.59 2.61
N PRO A 75 -16.74 3.55 3.14
CA PRO A 75 -17.15 4.34 4.29
C PRO A 75 -16.48 3.83 5.58
N ARG A 76 -16.46 4.69 6.61
CA ARG A 76 -15.92 4.34 7.93
C ARG A 76 -16.58 3.10 8.54
N GLY A 77 -15.75 2.24 9.13
CA GLY A 77 -16.19 1.01 9.80
C GLY A 77 -16.15 -0.25 8.94
N THR A 78 -15.98 -0.13 7.61
CA THR A 78 -15.87 -1.28 6.69
C THR A 78 -14.59 -2.12 6.94
N GLY A 79 -13.55 -1.50 7.48
CA GLY A 79 -12.24 -2.14 7.65
C GLY A 79 -11.54 -2.38 6.30
N LEU A 80 -10.44 -3.15 6.33
CA LEU A 80 -9.72 -3.56 5.12
C LEU A 80 -10.29 -4.89 4.62
N ALA A 81 -11.23 -4.82 3.67
CA ALA A 81 -11.80 -5.99 2.99
C ALA A 81 -10.89 -6.45 1.84
N CYS A 82 -9.70 -6.95 2.17
CA CYS A 82 -8.70 -7.42 1.22
C CYS A 82 -8.11 -8.78 1.67
N SER A 83 -7.51 -9.51 0.72
CA SER A 83 -6.72 -10.72 1.04
C SER A 83 -5.60 -10.38 2.02
N ASP A 84 -5.17 -11.33 2.84
CA ASP A 84 -4.12 -11.10 3.85
C ASP A 84 -2.77 -10.70 3.23
N GLU A 85 -2.53 -11.03 1.96
CA GLU A 85 -1.32 -10.59 1.23
C GLU A 85 -1.38 -9.11 0.81
N VAL A 86 -2.59 -8.53 0.77
CA VAL A 86 -2.87 -7.15 0.34
C VAL A 86 -3.17 -6.24 1.53
N LYS A 87 -3.42 -6.81 2.72
CA LYS A 87 -3.67 -6.09 3.97
C LYS A 87 -2.38 -5.53 4.58
#